data_AF-A0AAD6PGH7-F1
#
_entry.id   AF-A0AAD6PGH7-F1
#
_cell.length_a   1.000
_cell.length_b   1.000
_cell.length_c   1.000
_cell.angle_alpha   90.00
_cell.angle_beta   90.00
_cell.angle_gamma   90.00
#
_symmetry.space_group_name_H-M   'P 1'
#
loop_
_entity.id
_entity.type
_entity.pdbx_description
1 polymer ?
#
loop_
_entity_poly.entity_id
_entity_poly.type
_entity_poly.pdbx_seq_one_letter_code
_entity_poly.pdbx_strand_id
1 'polypeptide(L)'
;MRIKPEDFTVVPEWIPFPSLVAQRPDRAAVMFHNMNSPDVSGKSTGHRFAATLEGCDFVAVRSCRKFEGTYVDLLQELYQKPVFPVGLLPGNTVKDKINHPDLPNWSDSFKWLDKQERKSVVFVGFGTERRAFTISGS
;
A
#
# COMPACT_ATOMS: atom_id res chain seq x y z
N MET A 1 3.02 -20.72 -10.10
CA MET A 1 3.42 -19.51 -10.83
C MET A 1 2.16 -18.85 -11.38
N ARG A 2 1.97 -17.54 -11.22
CA ARG A 2 0.79 -16.84 -11.76
C ARG A 2 1.07 -16.45 -13.21
N ILE A 3 0.40 -17.10 -14.15
CA ILE A 3 0.67 -17.04 -15.59
C ILE A 3 -0.44 -16.35 -16.38
N LYS A 4 -1.59 -16.10 -15.75
CA LYS A 4 -2.70 -15.32 -16.29
C LYS A 4 -3.29 -14.38 -15.23
N PRO A 5 -4.03 -13.33 -15.61
CA PRO A 5 -4.66 -12.41 -14.67
C PRO A 5 -5.52 -13.10 -13.61
N GLU A 6 -6.27 -14.14 -13.97
CA GLU A 6 -7.20 -14.84 -13.08
C GLU A 6 -6.48 -15.52 -11.92
N ASP A 7 -5.19 -15.86 -12.07
CA ASP A 7 -4.40 -16.44 -10.99
C ASP A 7 -4.15 -15.43 -9.85
N PHE A 8 -4.30 -14.13 -10.14
CA PHE A 8 -4.24 -13.07 -9.13
C PHE A 8 -5.55 -12.89 -8.37
N THR A 9 -6.69 -13.41 -8.88
CA THR A 9 -8.00 -13.26 -8.23
C THR A 9 -8.33 -14.36 -7.23
N VAL A 10 -7.39 -15.29 -7.03
CA VAL A 10 -7.50 -16.38 -6.07
C VAL A 10 -6.37 -16.32 -5.06
N VAL A 11 -6.66 -16.78 -3.84
CA VAL A 11 -5.66 -16.96 -2.80
C VAL A 11 -4.70 -18.07 -3.25
N PRO A 12 -3.38 -17.81 -3.29
CA PRO A 12 -2.43 -18.85 -3.67
C PRO A 12 -2.44 -20.03 -2.70
N GLU A 13 -2.32 -21.24 -3.23
CA GLU A 13 -2.30 -22.50 -2.46
C GLU A 13 -1.13 -22.59 -1.47
N TRP A 14 -0.02 -21.90 -1.75
CA TRP A 14 1.15 -21.87 -0.88
C TRP A 14 0.98 -20.99 0.36
N ILE A 15 -0.16 -20.32 0.55
CA ILE A 15 -0.46 -19.61 1.80
C ILE A 15 -1.06 -20.61 2.80
N PRO A 16 -0.37 -20.92 3.92
CA PRO A 16 -0.76 -22.04 4.80
C PRO A 16 -1.82 -21.68 5.84
N PHE A 17 -2.48 -20.52 5.71
CA PHE A 17 -3.46 -20.02 6.68
C PHE A 17 -4.64 -19.33 5.96
N PRO A 18 -5.82 -19.19 6.61
CA PRO A 18 -6.95 -18.47 6.04
C PRO A 18 -6.57 -17.05 5.63
N SER A 19 -6.73 -16.75 4.35
CA SER A 19 -6.30 -15.48 3.75
C SER A 19 -7.35 -14.98 2.77
N LEU A 20 -7.41 -13.66 2.61
CA LEU A 20 -8.23 -12.98 1.61
C LEU A 20 -7.34 -12.25 0.59
N VAL A 21 -6.05 -12.58 0.53
CA VAL A 21 -5.09 -11.93 -0.36
C VAL A 21 -5.32 -12.39 -1.81
N ALA A 22 -6.27 -11.72 -2.44
CA ALA A 22 -6.63 -11.85 -3.84
C ALA A 22 -6.88 -10.46 -4.42
N GLN A 23 -6.49 -10.26 -5.67
CA GLN A 23 -6.80 -9.05 -6.43
C GLN A 23 -8.24 -9.10 -6.91
N ARG A 24 -8.88 -7.93 -7.00
CA ARG A 24 -10.15 -7.82 -7.72
C ARG A 24 -9.92 -8.10 -9.21
N PRO A 25 -10.90 -8.67 -9.93
CA PRO A 25 -10.76 -8.92 -11.37
C PRO A 25 -10.35 -7.67 -12.17
N ASP A 26 -10.88 -6.49 -11.85
CA ASP A 26 -10.54 -5.22 -12.50
C ASP A 26 -9.08 -4.77 -12.28
N ARG A 27 -8.43 -5.27 -11.21
CA ARG A 27 -7.04 -4.96 -10.87
C ARG A 27 -6.07 -6.06 -11.29
N ALA A 28 -6.55 -7.28 -11.41
CA ALA A 28 -5.74 -8.45 -11.72
C ALA A 28 -5.02 -8.33 -13.07
N ALA A 29 -5.72 -7.84 -14.10
CA ALA A 29 -5.11 -7.60 -15.42
C ALA A 29 -3.99 -6.56 -15.38
N VAL A 30 -4.19 -5.45 -14.65
CA VAL A 30 -3.18 -4.40 -14.47
C VAL A 30 -1.98 -4.94 -13.69
N MET A 31 -2.21 -5.70 -12.61
CA MET A 31 -1.14 -6.32 -11.83
C MET A 31 -0.34 -7.31 -12.67
N PHE A 32 -1.02 -8.18 -13.42
CA PHE A 32 -0.39 -9.15 -14.31
C PHE A 32 0.49 -8.46 -15.36
N HIS A 33 -0.05 -7.42 -16.01
CA HIS A 33 0.68 -6.61 -16.97
C HIS A 33 1.92 -5.97 -16.34
N ASN A 34 1.77 -5.25 -15.22
CA ASN A 34 2.90 -4.54 -14.61
C ASN A 34 4.02 -5.49 -14.15
N MET A 35 3.66 -6.67 -13.65
CA MET A 35 4.62 -7.66 -13.15
C MET A 35 5.37 -8.36 -14.28
N ASN A 36 4.75 -8.58 -15.44
CA ASN A 36 5.30 -9.45 -16.48
C ASN A 36 5.70 -8.70 -17.76
N SER A 37 5.09 -7.56 -18.07
CA SER A 37 5.38 -6.78 -19.28
C SER A 37 6.64 -5.92 -19.09
N PRO A 38 7.65 -6.04 -19.98
CA PRO A 38 8.79 -5.15 -20.01
C PRO A 38 8.41 -3.69 -20.33
N ASP A 39 9.08 -2.74 -19.68
CA ASP A 39 9.05 -1.32 -20.09
C ASP A 39 10.11 -1.01 -21.16
N VAL A 40 10.35 0.28 -21.45
CA VAL A 40 11.35 0.75 -22.44
C VAL A 40 12.78 0.26 -22.16
N SER A 41 13.10 -0.13 -20.92
CA SER A 41 14.40 -0.71 -20.56
C SER A 41 14.47 -2.23 -20.75
N GLY A 42 13.40 -2.85 -21.23
CA GLY A 42 13.30 -4.30 -21.40
C GLY A 42 13.13 -5.07 -20.09
N LYS A 43 12.82 -4.40 -18.98
CA LYS A 43 12.60 -5.02 -17.66
C LYS A 43 11.16 -4.79 -17.19
N SER A 44 10.54 -5.83 -16.63
CA SER A 44 9.23 -5.70 -15.99
C SER A 44 9.37 -5.26 -14.52
N THR A 45 8.26 -4.83 -13.90
CA THR A 45 8.25 -4.53 -12.46
C THR A 45 8.61 -5.77 -11.64
N GLY A 46 8.13 -6.96 -12.06
CA GLY A 46 8.44 -8.22 -11.38
C GLY A 46 9.92 -8.57 -11.44
N HIS A 47 10.58 -8.33 -12.58
CA HIS A 47 12.02 -8.52 -12.69
C HIS A 47 12.80 -7.59 -11.76
N ARG A 48 12.43 -6.30 -11.71
CA ARG A 48 13.07 -5.32 -10.81
C ARG A 48 12.85 -5.68 -9.34
N PHE A 49 11.65 -6.13 -9.00
CA PHE A 49 11.31 -6.58 -7.65
C PHE A 49 12.16 -7.77 -7.23
N ALA A 50 12.26 -8.81 -8.08
CA ALA A 50 13.10 -9.98 -7.83
C ALA A 50 14.58 -9.61 -7.68
N ALA A 51 15.13 -8.79 -8.58
CA ALA A 51 16.52 -8.35 -8.51
C ALA A 51 16.82 -7.51 -7.24
N THR A 52 15.90 -6.62 -6.85
CA THR A 52 16.03 -5.85 -5.61
C THR A 52 15.99 -6.76 -4.39
N LEU A 53 15.09 -7.75 -4.41
CA LEU A 53 14.97 -8.72 -3.35
C LEU A 53 16.24 -9.58 -3.26
N GLU A 54 16.79 -10.06 -4.36
CA GLU A 54 18.02 -10.85 -4.39
C GLU A 54 19.23 -10.04 -3.88
N GLY A 55 19.31 -8.76 -4.25
CA GLY A 55 20.44 -7.89 -3.90
C GLY A 55 20.44 -7.30 -2.48
N CYS A 56 19.38 -7.49 -1.69
CA CYS A 56 19.31 -6.96 -0.31
C CYS A 56 19.66 -8.00 0.76
N ASP A 57 20.24 -7.54 1.87
CA ASP A 57 20.55 -8.41 3.02
C ASP A 57 19.31 -8.69 3.90
N PHE A 58 18.37 -7.74 3.95
CA PHE A 58 17.14 -7.84 4.73
C PHE A 58 16.01 -7.01 4.11
N VAL A 59 14.78 -7.25 4.55
CA VAL A 59 13.58 -6.51 4.11
C VAL A 59 12.93 -5.83 5.32
N ALA A 60 12.79 -4.52 5.26
CA ALA A 60 11.97 -3.77 6.20
C ALA A 60 10.56 -3.57 5.61
N VAL A 61 9.53 -4.03 6.32
CA VAL A 61 8.13 -3.92 5.88
C VAL A 61 7.39 -2.99 6.83
N ARG A 62 6.69 -1.99 6.28
CA ARG A 62 5.79 -1.12 7.06
C ARG A 62 4.55 -1.90 7.48
N SER A 63 4.69 -2.66 8.55
CA SER A 63 3.73 -3.65 9.03
C SER A 63 3.82 -3.77 10.56
N CYS A 64 2.84 -4.40 11.19
CA CYS A 64 2.83 -4.68 12.63
C CYS A 64 2.50 -6.15 12.88
N ARG A 65 3.37 -6.86 13.62
CA ARG A 65 3.16 -8.30 13.93
C ARG A 65 1.82 -8.60 14.60
N LYS A 66 1.29 -7.67 15.41
CA LYS A 66 -0.02 -7.84 16.07
C LYS A 66 -1.16 -8.10 15.09
N PHE A 67 -1.06 -7.58 13.87
CA PHE A 67 -2.11 -7.67 12.86
C PHE A 67 -1.71 -8.55 11.66
N GLU A 68 -0.43 -8.53 11.28
CA GLU A 68 0.05 -9.12 10.03
C GLU A 68 1.19 -10.14 10.25
N GLY A 69 1.36 -10.63 11.49
CA GLY A 69 2.49 -11.49 11.87
C GLY A 69 2.65 -12.73 11.01
N THR A 70 1.55 -13.44 10.70
CA THR A 70 1.59 -14.64 9.85
C THR A 70 2.08 -14.35 8.42
N TYR A 71 1.77 -13.17 7.88
CA TYR A 71 2.30 -12.74 6.58
C TYR A 71 3.77 -12.38 6.68
N VAL A 72 4.20 -11.72 7.76
CA VAL A 72 5.63 -11.40 7.98
C VAL A 72 6.46 -12.68 8.06
N ASP A 73 5.97 -13.69 8.78
CA ASP A 73 6.64 -14.99 8.91
C ASP A 73 6.70 -15.70 7.54
N LEU A 74 5.60 -15.69 6.79
CA LEU A 74 5.56 -16.23 5.43
C LEU A 74 6.52 -15.51 4.46
N LEU A 75 6.66 -14.18 4.57
CA LEU A 75 7.62 -13.43 3.75
C LEU A 75 9.06 -13.82 4.09
N GLN A 76 9.36 -14.07 5.36
CA GLN A 76 10.68 -14.54 5.78
C GLN A 76 10.99 -15.93 5.19
N GLU A 77 10.01 -16.83 5.18
CA GLU A 77 10.14 -18.14 4.52
C GLU A 77 10.28 -18.02 3.00
N LEU A 78 9.52 -17.13 2.34
CA LEU A 78 9.61 -16.97 0.88
C LEU A 78 10.91 -16.30 0.44
N TYR A 79 11.39 -15.33 1.21
CA TYR A 79 12.56 -14.53 0.84
C TYR A 79 13.88 -15.12 1.32
N GLN A 80 13.82 -16.09 2.24
CA GLN A 80 14.99 -16.76 2.84
C GLN A 80 16.00 -15.74 3.42
N LYS A 81 15.50 -14.65 4.00
CA LYS A 81 16.27 -13.57 4.61
C LYS A 81 15.49 -12.86 5.72
N PRO A 82 16.16 -12.12 6.63
CA PRO A 82 15.47 -11.41 7.71
C PRO A 82 14.42 -10.43 7.20
N VAL A 83 13.21 -10.49 7.77
CA VAL A 83 12.10 -9.56 7.49
C VAL A 83 11.70 -8.83 8.77
N PHE A 84 11.88 -7.52 8.79
CA PHE A 84 11.61 -6.68 9.96
C PHE A 84 10.35 -5.83 9.76
N PRO A 85 9.29 -6.05 10.56
CA PRO A 85 8.15 -5.16 10.58
C PRO A 85 8.51 -3.88 11.35
N VAL A 86 8.61 -2.75 10.66
CA VAL A 86 9.04 -1.46 11.24
C VAL A 86 7.89 -0.63 11.81
N GLY A 87 6.75 -1.28 12.08
CA GLY A 87 5.55 -0.64 12.60
C GLY A 87 4.72 0.08 11.53
N LEU A 88 3.55 0.56 11.95
CA LEU A 88 2.72 1.45 11.16
C LEU A 88 3.29 2.86 11.27
N LEU A 89 4.43 3.10 10.60
CA LEU A 89 5.11 4.40 10.60
C LEU A 89 4.07 5.49 10.24
N PRO A 90 3.67 6.37 11.17
CA PRO A 90 2.81 7.50 10.82
C PRO A 90 3.57 8.34 9.79
N GLY A 91 2.89 8.86 8.76
CA GLY A 91 3.54 9.84 7.89
C GLY A 91 4.08 10.98 8.76
N ASN A 92 5.28 11.49 8.47
CA ASN A 92 6.00 12.49 9.27
C ASN A 92 5.01 13.44 9.96
N THR A 93 4.89 13.29 11.28
CA THR A 93 4.05 14.14 12.11
C THR A 93 4.63 15.54 12.08
N VAL A 94 4.21 16.38 11.14
CA VAL A 94 4.02 17.85 11.18
C VAL A 94 5.13 18.74 11.79
N LYS A 95 6.22 18.21 12.35
CA LYS A 95 7.27 18.97 13.01
C LYS A 95 8.14 19.73 11.99
N ASP A 96 8.28 19.19 10.78
CA ASP A 96 8.97 19.90 9.68
C ASP A 96 8.07 20.88 8.92
N LYS A 97 6.77 20.95 9.25
CA LYS A 97 5.85 21.97 8.70
C LYS A 97 5.64 23.16 9.62
N ILE A 98 6.39 23.27 10.71
CA ILE A 98 6.38 24.47 11.56
C ILE A 98 7.19 25.62 10.92
N ASN A 99 8.03 25.33 9.91
CA ASN A 99 8.89 26.33 9.25
C ASN A 99 8.54 26.58 7.77
N HIS A 100 7.31 26.32 7.33
CA HIS A 100 6.78 26.92 6.11
C HIS A 100 5.94 28.15 6.50
N PRO A 101 6.28 29.37 6.03
CA PRO A 101 5.56 30.59 6.37
C PRO A 101 4.06 30.59 6.02
N ASP A 102 3.61 29.60 5.21
CA ASP A 102 2.25 29.48 4.69
C ASP A 102 1.38 28.42 5.39
N LEU A 103 1.78 27.89 6.56
CA LEU A 103 0.91 27.06 7.41
C LEU A 103 0.55 27.75 8.73
N PRO A 104 -0.08 28.95 8.71
CA PRO A 104 -0.83 29.41 9.86
C PRO A 104 -2.14 28.61 9.93
N ASN A 105 -2.49 28.20 11.14
CA ASN A 105 -3.79 27.69 11.56
C ASN A 105 -3.97 26.17 11.53
N TRP A 106 -4.14 25.61 12.72
CA TRP A 106 -5.23 24.67 13.01
C TRP A 106 -6.45 25.06 12.15
N SER A 107 -6.62 24.34 11.03
CA SER A 107 -7.47 24.77 9.93
C SER A 107 -8.91 24.98 10.41
N ASP A 108 -9.66 25.87 9.76
CA ASP A 108 -11.08 26.06 10.08
C ASP A 108 -11.89 24.75 9.99
N SER A 109 -11.39 23.77 9.24
CA SER A 109 -11.88 22.39 9.23
C SER A 109 -11.80 21.72 10.61
N PHE A 110 -10.71 21.87 11.35
CA PHE A 110 -10.62 21.31 12.71
C PHE A 110 -11.52 22.05 13.70
N LYS A 111 -11.61 23.39 13.61
CA LYS A 111 -12.58 24.16 14.43
C LYS A 111 -14.03 23.78 14.14
N TRP A 112 -14.34 23.44 12.88
CA TRP A 112 -15.67 22.94 12.50
C TRP A 112 -15.90 21.52 13.03
N LEU A 113 -14.90 20.64 12.97
CA LEU A 113 -14.94 19.28 13.52
C LEU A 113 -15.17 19.29 15.04
N ASP A 114 -14.54 20.22 15.77
CA ASP A 114 -14.69 20.37 17.22
C ASP A 114 -16.13 20.66 17.67
N LYS A 115 -16.98 21.18 16.77
CA LYS A 115 -18.40 21.47 17.04
C LYS A 115 -19.35 20.31 16.76
N GLN A 116 -18.87 19.22 16.16
CA GLN A 116 -19.70 18.08 15.80
C GLN A 116 -19.81 17.09 16.97
N GLU A 117 -20.90 16.32 17.02
CA GLU A 117 -21.04 15.25 18.02
C GLU A 117 -20.00 14.16 17.80
N ARG A 118 -19.61 13.47 18.88
CA ARG A 118 -18.60 12.41 18.82
C ARG A 118 -19.04 11.29 17.88
N LYS A 119 -18.19 10.92 16.92
CA LYS A 119 -18.44 9.88 15.89
C LYS A 119 -19.58 10.21 14.90
N SER A 120 -19.93 11.49 14.71
CA SER A 120 -20.98 11.91 13.77
C SER A 120 -20.49 12.24 12.35
N VAL A 121 -19.19 12.45 12.16
CA VAL A 121 -18.60 12.87 10.88
C VAL A 121 -17.91 11.70 10.18
N VAL A 122 -18.12 11.59 8.87
CA VAL A 122 -17.41 10.64 8.00
C VAL A 122 -16.32 11.38 7.22
N PHE A 123 -15.07 10.94 7.37
CA PHE A 123 -13.95 11.41 6.55
C PHE A 123 -13.83 10.58 5.28
N VAL A 124 -13.77 11.24 4.11
CA VAL A 124 -13.58 10.60 2.81
C VAL A 124 -12.32 11.13 2.17
N GLY A 125 -11.34 10.25 1.92
CA GLY A 125 -10.08 10.60 1.28
C GLY A 125 -9.61 9.49 0.33
N PHE A 126 -9.25 9.86 -0.90
CA PHE A 126 -8.85 8.91 -1.95
C PHE A 126 -7.33 8.80 -2.14
N GLY A 127 -6.56 9.47 -1.28
CA GLY A 127 -5.12 9.62 -1.43
C GLY A 127 -4.73 10.74 -2.41
N THR A 128 -3.47 11.15 -2.37
CA THR A 128 -2.92 12.25 -3.19
C THR A 128 -2.77 11.88 -4.67
N GLU A 129 -2.77 10.58 -4.99
CA GLU A 129 -2.55 10.09 -6.35
C GLU A 129 -3.80 10.18 -7.24
N ARG A 130 -4.99 10.37 -6.66
CA ARG A 130 -6.22 10.55 -7.43
C ARG A 130 -6.56 12.03 -7.57
N ARG A 131 -6.61 12.52 -8.82
CA ARG A 131 -7.20 13.82 -9.13
C ARG A 131 -8.72 13.73 -8.96
N ALA A 132 -9.32 14.74 -8.33
CA ALA A 132 -10.77 14.87 -8.31
C ALA A 132 -11.26 15.11 -9.74
N PHE A 133 -12.22 14.31 -10.21
CA PHE A 133 -12.92 14.57 -11.46
C PHE A 133 -14.20 15.32 -11.14
N THR A 134 -14.33 16.54 -11.67
CA THR A 134 -15.58 17.30 -11.61
C THR A 134 -16.54 16.74 -12.66
N ILE A 135 -17.65 16.18 -12.22
CA ILE A 135 -18.78 15.85 -13.10
C ILE A 135 -19.67 17.10 -13.15
N SER A 136 -19.58 17.89 -14.22
CA SER A 136 -20.61 18.89 -14.52
C SER A 136 -21.78 18.16 -15.18
N GLY A 137 -22.88 18.01 -14.44
CA GLY A 137 -24.15 17.59 -15.03
C GLY A 137 -24.72 18.71 -15.89
N SER A 138 -25.04 18.38 -17.14
CA SER A 138 -25.92 19.14 -18.04
C SER A 138 -27.38 19.00 -17.62
#